data_AF-A0A7W7XH82-F1
#
_entry.id   AF-A0A7W7XH82-F1
#
_cell.length_a   1.000
_cell.length_b   1.000
_cell.length_c   1.000
_cell.angle_alpha   90.00
_cell.angle_beta   90.00
_cell.angle_gamma   90.00
#
_symmetry.space_group_name_H-M   'P 1'
#
loop_
_entity.id
_entity.type
_entity.pdbx_description
1 polymer ?
#
loop_
_entity_poly.entity_id
_entity_poly.type
_entity_poly.pdbx_seq_one_letter_code
_entity_poly.pdbx_strand_id
1 'polypeptide(L)'
;MSRPSTAPHTTPGTTPAPGSFTLWGDVADPAALTVADLREGWEQHRAEVVFDCATAGPQRHTFVGPLLREVMAVARPGFDPSRRKERSRFLVSVSGGDGHHAVLSWAEIDADFGNAPVLLATRMDDEDLDAAGAQLVVPSDRCGARYVSAVTGIWIGTHRLPGSPS
;
A
#
# COMPACT_ATOMS: atom_id res chain seq x y z
N MET A 1 28.20 -21.52 -37.67
CA MET A 1 28.56 -20.44 -36.72
C MET A 1 27.40 -20.30 -35.75
N SER A 2 27.48 -20.96 -34.59
CA SER A 2 26.38 -21.03 -33.61
C SER A 2 26.48 -19.86 -32.64
N ARG A 3 25.39 -19.09 -32.51
CA ARG A 3 25.27 -18.01 -31.51
C ARG A 3 25.13 -18.61 -30.10
N PRO A 4 25.85 -18.10 -29.09
CA PRO A 4 25.58 -18.51 -27.72
C PRO A 4 24.24 -17.91 -27.26
N SER A 5 23.40 -18.77 -26.68
CA SER A 5 22.17 -18.41 -25.98
C SER A 5 22.54 -17.91 -24.59
N THR A 6 22.26 -16.64 -24.30
CA THR A 6 22.43 -16.08 -22.95
C THR A 6 21.26 -16.54 -22.11
N ALA A 7 21.52 -17.40 -21.13
CA ALA A 7 20.54 -17.77 -20.11
C ALA A 7 20.17 -16.53 -19.26
N PRO A 8 18.91 -16.40 -18.81
CA PRO A 8 18.53 -15.32 -17.91
C PRO A 8 19.25 -15.47 -16.56
N HIS A 9 19.81 -14.37 -16.08
CA HIS A 9 20.41 -14.28 -14.76
C HIS A 9 19.31 -14.46 -13.70
N THR A 10 19.41 -15.52 -12.91
CA THR A 10 18.57 -15.73 -11.73
C THR A 10 19.08 -14.81 -10.63
N THR A 11 18.35 -13.75 -10.29
CA THR A 11 18.63 -12.93 -9.11
C THR A 11 18.46 -13.80 -7.86
N PRO A 12 19.38 -13.74 -6.87
CA PRO A 12 19.23 -14.50 -5.63
C PRO A 12 17.94 -14.09 -4.91
N GLY A 13 17.10 -15.07 -4.59
CA GLY A 13 15.92 -14.88 -3.75
C GLY A 13 16.35 -14.48 -2.35
N THR A 14 16.31 -13.18 -2.07
CA THR A 14 16.34 -12.68 -0.69
C THR A 14 15.00 -13.08 -0.07
N THR A 15 15.03 -13.96 0.93
CA THR A 15 13.84 -14.22 1.75
C THR A 15 13.37 -12.87 2.30
N PRO A 16 12.12 -12.45 2.01
CA PRO A 16 11.62 -11.18 2.51
C PRO A 16 11.73 -11.15 4.03
N ALA A 17 12.19 -10.03 4.59
CA ALA A 17 12.18 -9.84 6.04
C ALA A 17 10.73 -9.98 6.56
N PRO A 18 10.52 -10.48 7.79
CA PRO A 18 9.20 -10.47 8.40
C PRO A 18 8.60 -9.05 8.35
N GLY A 19 7.31 -8.96 7.99
CA GLY A 19 6.63 -7.67 7.86
C GLY A 19 7.14 -6.78 6.70
N SER A 20 7.83 -7.34 5.71
CA SER A 20 8.18 -6.61 4.49
C SER A 20 7.08 -6.71 3.42
N PHE A 21 6.98 -5.65 2.61
CA PHE A 21 6.10 -5.56 1.46
C PHE A 21 6.78 -4.80 0.33
N THR A 22 6.25 -4.92 -0.88
CA THR A 22 6.80 -4.24 -2.05
C THR A 22 5.85 -3.16 -2.59
N LEU A 23 6.44 -2.12 -3.19
CA LEU A 23 5.78 -1.10 -4.00
C LEU A 23 6.21 -1.30 -5.46
N TRP A 24 5.26 -1.47 -6.37
CA TRP A 24 5.57 -1.67 -7.80
C TRP A 24 4.44 -1.21 -8.72
N GLY A 25 4.67 -1.32 -10.03
CA GLY A 25 3.69 -1.00 -11.07
C GLY A 25 4.20 0.07 -12.02
N ASP A 26 3.36 1.04 -12.34
CA ASP A 26 3.68 2.22 -13.15
C ASP A 26 4.39 3.27 -12.27
N VAL A 27 5.60 2.92 -11.84
CA VAL A 27 6.43 3.67 -10.89
C VAL A 27 7.87 3.70 -11.39
N ALA A 28 8.59 4.80 -11.15
CA ALA A 28 9.98 4.92 -11.58
C ALA A 28 10.95 4.17 -10.65
N ASP A 29 10.67 4.15 -9.35
CA ASP A 29 11.56 3.61 -8.33
C ASP A 29 10.83 2.55 -7.48
N PRO A 30 10.61 1.30 -7.99
CA PRO A 30 10.04 0.22 -7.18
C PRO A 30 10.85 0.00 -5.89
N ALA A 31 10.15 -0.27 -4.78
CA ALA A 31 10.77 -0.36 -3.46
C ALA A 31 10.30 -1.60 -2.69
N ALA A 32 11.15 -2.09 -1.79
CA ALA A 32 10.77 -3.01 -0.74
C ALA A 32 10.94 -2.29 0.60
N LEU A 33 9.91 -2.34 1.44
CA LEU A 33 9.85 -1.64 2.73
C LEU A 33 9.44 -2.62 3.83
N THR A 34 9.80 -2.30 5.06
CA THR A 34 9.42 -3.01 6.28
C THR A 34 8.53 -2.14 7.16
N VAL A 35 7.86 -2.75 8.15
CA VAL A 35 7.14 -2.00 9.20
C VAL A 35 8.07 -1.02 9.95
N ALA A 36 9.32 -1.41 10.18
CA ALA A 36 10.32 -0.54 10.81
C ALA A 36 10.62 0.69 9.96
N ASP A 37 10.83 0.51 8.64
CA ASP A 37 11.04 1.63 7.72
C ASP A 37 9.87 2.62 7.80
N LEU A 38 8.62 2.12 7.81
CA LEU A 38 7.42 2.95 7.92
C LEU A 38 7.36 3.78 9.21
N ARG A 39 7.79 3.18 10.33
CA ARG A 39 7.75 3.81 11.64
C ARG A 39 8.81 4.91 11.77
N GLU A 40 9.97 4.71 11.16
CA GLU A 40 11.13 5.61 11.27
C GLU A 40 11.17 6.68 10.17
N GLY A 41 10.68 6.36 8.97
CA GLY A 41 10.84 7.19 7.78
C GLY A 41 9.77 8.26 7.55
N TRP A 42 8.64 8.21 8.28
CA TRP A 42 7.47 9.05 8.01
C TRP A 42 6.78 9.55 9.29
N GLU A 43 6.03 10.65 9.14
CA GLU A 43 5.15 11.16 10.19
C GLU A 43 4.03 10.16 10.51
N GLN A 44 3.89 9.84 11.80
CA GLN A 44 2.90 8.86 12.26
C GLN A 44 1.57 9.55 12.59
N HIS A 45 0.49 8.99 12.06
CA HIS A 45 -0.87 9.47 12.23
C HIS A 45 -1.69 8.43 13.01
N ARG A 46 -2.67 8.89 13.79
CA ARG A 46 -3.55 8.03 14.60
C ARG A 46 -4.96 8.03 14.02
N ALA A 47 -5.58 6.84 13.93
CA ALA A 47 -6.99 6.67 13.61
C ALA A 47 -7.66 5.75 14.62
N GLU A 48 -8.82 6.17 15.14
CA GLU A 48 -9.68 5.33 15.99
C GLU A 48 -10.89 4.89 15.17
N VAL A 49 -11.12 3.59 15.11
CA VAL A 49 -12.18 3.00 14.28
C VAL A 49 -13.00 2.01 15.10
N VAL A 50 -14.25 1.79 14.67
CA VAL A 50 -15.16 0.85 15.31
C VAL A 50 -15.57 -0.20 14.29
N PHE A 51 -15.41 -1.48 14.63
CA PHE A 51 -15.84 -2.62 13.84
C PHE A 51 -17.05 -3.26 14.49
N ASP A 52 -18.12 -3.46 13.73
CA ASP A 52 -19.24 -4.27 14.17
C ASP A 52 -18.88 -5.76 14.03
N CYS A 53 -18.40 -6.36 15.12
CA CYS A 53 -18.20 -7.81 15.17
C CYS A 53 -19.55 -8.51 15.39
N ALA A 54 -19.94 -9.38 14.46
CA ALA A 54 -21.21 -10.11 14.53
C ALA A 54 -21.39 -10.91 15.83
N THR A 55 -20.28 -11.37 16.44
CA THR A 55 -20.27 -12.20 17.66
C THR A 55 -19.91 -11.43 18.93
N ALA A 56 -19.24 -10.29 18.83
CA ALA A 56 -18.68 -9.56 19.98
C ALA A 56 -19.18 -8.11 20.09
N GLY A 57 -20.11 -7.69 19.24
CA GLY A 57 -20.60 -6.31 19.18
C GLY A 57 -19.54 -5.34 18.64
N PRO A 58 -19.77 -4.02 18.78
CA PRO A 58 -18.84 -3.00 18.30
C PRO A 58 -17.50 -3.08 19.04
N GLN A 59 -16.41 -3.37 18.33
CA GLN A 59 -15.04 -3.37 18.83
C GLN A 59 -14.33 -2.10 18.38
N ARG A 60 -13.68 -1.40 19.30
CA ARG A 60 -12.92 -0.18 18.99
C ARG A 60 -11.44 -0.51 18.92
N HIS A 61 -10.81 -0.13 17.82
CA HIS A 61 -9.39 -0.30 17.62
C HIS A 61 -8.72 1.04 17.32
N THR A 62 -7.49 1.19 17.80
CA THR A 62 -6.63 2.32 17.51
C THR A 62 -5.52 1.86 16.58
N PHE A 63 -5.35 2.57 15.47
CA PHE A 63 -4.25 2.36 14.54
C PHE A 63 -3.30 3.55 14.54
N VAL A 64 -2.01 3.27 14.41
CA VAL A 64 -0.98 4.28 14.20
C VAL A 64 -0.10 3.89 13.02
N GLY A 65 0.18 4.83 12.12
CA GLY A 65 1.07 4.63 10.99
C GLY A 65 1.13 5.85 10.07
N PRO A 66 2.04 5.85 9.09
CA PRO A 66 2.09 6.91 8.10
C PRO A 66 0.91 6.89 7.13
N LEU A 67 0.71 8.01 6.45
CA LEU A 67 -0.30 8.12 5.40
C LEU A 67 0.16 7.33 4.17
N LEU A 68 -0.74 6.50 3.64
CA LEU A 68 -0.46 5.65 2.48
C LEU A 68 0.08 6.46 1.29
N ARG A 69 -0.47 7.66 1.05
CA ARG A 69 -0.03 8.56 -0.04
C ARG A 69 1.46 8.95 0.08
N GLU A 70 1.97 9.13 1.30
CA GLU A 70 3.33 9.62 1.56
C GLU A 70 4.33 8.48 1.43
N VAL A 71 3.94 7.28 1.85
CA VAL A 71 4.71 6.06 1.62
C VAL A 71 4.83 5.79 0.13
N MET A 72 3.73 5.82 -0.62
CA MET A 72 3.76 5.54 -2.06
C MET A 72 4.52 6.59 -2.89
N ALA A 73 4.68 7.81 -2.37
CA ALA A 73 5.42 8.86 -3.07
C ALA A 73 6.89 8.50 -3.31
N VAL A 74 7.50 7.67 -2.45
CA VAL A 74 8.91 7.23 -2.63
C VAL A 74 9.09 6.37 -3.88
N ALA A 75 8.03 5.70 -4.34
CA ALA A 75 8.08 4.92 -5.57
C ALA A 75 8.09 5.78 -6.84
N ARG A 76 7.78 7.08 -6.71
CA ARG A 76 7.64 8.04 -7.82
C ARG A 76 6.71 7.51 -8.92
N PRO A 77 5.39 7.49 -8.65
CA PRO A 77 4.40 7.08 -9.64
C PRO A 77 4.54 7.83 -10.97
N GLY A 78 4.21 7.16 -12.08
CA GLY A 78 4.40 7.63 -13.46
C GLY A 78 3.48 8.78 -13.91
N PHE A 79 3.22 9.77 -13.06
CA PHE A 79 2.48 10.99 -13.40
C PHE A 79 3.29 12.24 -13.04
N ASP A 80 2.95 13.38 -13.65
CA ASP A 80 3.43 14.68 -13.17
C ASP A 80 2.66 15.09 -11.90
N PRO A 81 3.34 15.27 -10.74
CA PRO A 81 2.67 15.57 -9.47
C PRO A 81 1.92 16.90 -9.49
N SER A 82 2.25 17.82 -10.39
CA SER A 82 1.53 19.10 -10.57
C SER A 82 0.23 18.96 -11.38
N ARG A 83 0.06 17.84 -12.11
CA ARG A 83 -1.06 17.63 -13.03
C ARG A 83 -2.15 16.78 -12.39
N ARG A 84 -3.09 17.45 -11.74
CA ARG A 84 -4.29 16.86 -11.10
C ARG A 84 -5.00 15.80 -11.95
N LYS A 85 -5.19 16.06 -13.24
CA LYS A 85 -5.85 15.12 -14.18
C LYS A 85 -5.07 13.83 -14.44
N GLU A 86 -3.75 13.85 -14.32
CA GLU A 86 -2.92 12.66 -14.48
C GLU A 86 -2.99 11.81 -13.20
N ARG A 87 -2.78 12.46 -12.04
CA ARG A 87 -2.91 11.83 -10.72
C ARG A 87 -4.24 11.11 -10.53
N SER A 88 -5.35 11.72 -10.97
CA SER A 88 -6.69 11.16 -10.79
C SER A 88 -6.98 9.87 -11.58
N ARG A 89 -6.08 9.43 -12.46
CA ARG A 89 -6.24 8.20 -13.28
C ARG A 89 -5.56 6.98 -12.67
N PHE A 90 -4.77 7.19 -11.62
CA PHE A 90 -4.04 6.12 -10.96
C PHE A 90 -4.94 5.37 -9.98
N LEU A 91 -4.69 4.07 -9.91
CA LEU A 91 -5.29 3.09 -9.03
C LEU A 91 -4.19 2.54 -8.11
N VAL A 92 -4.61 2.12 -6.93
CA VAL A 92 -3.77 1.49 -5.92
C VAL A 92 -4.43 0.18 -5.55
N SER A 93 -3.72 -0.93 -5.70
CA SER A 93 -4.17 -2.26 -5.26
C SER A 93 -3.28 -2.73 -4.12
N VAL A 94 -3.87 -3.07 -2.99
CA VAL A 94 -3.17 -3.53 -1.79
C VAL A 94 -3.53 -4.99 -1.54
N SER A 95 -2.52 -5.82 -1.31
CA SER A 95 -2.67 -7.26 -1.06
C SER A 95 -2.16 -7.65 0.32
N GLY A 96 -2.94 -8.49 1.02
CA GLY A 96 -2.62 -9.05 2.34
C GLY A 96 -2.12 -10.49 2.26
N GLY A 97 -1.49 -10.96 3.34
CA GLY A 97 -0.93 -12.31 3.43
C GLY A 97 -1.97 -13.45 3.42
N ASP A 98 -3.23 -13.14 3.71
CA ASP A 98 -4.36 -14.07 3.72
C ASP A 98 -5.12 -14.13 2.37
N GLY A 99 -4.64 -13.41 1.34
CA GLY A 99 -5.29 -13.29 0.04
C GLY A 99 -6.37 -12.20 -0.02
N HIS A 100 -6.62 -11.50 1.09
CA HIS A 100 -7.48 -10.33 1.09
C HIS A 100 -6.86 -9.20 0.28
N HIS A 101 -7.70 -8.44 -0.42
CA HIS A 101 -7.25 -7.36 -1.28
C HIS A 101 -8.23 -6.20 -1.27
N ALA A 102 -7.69 -4.99 -1.42
CA ALA A 102 -8.46 -3.77 -1.52
C ALA A 102 -7.94 -2.91 -2.66
N VAL A 103 -8.84 -2.14 -3.28
CA VAL A 103 -8.50 -1.17 -4.32
C VAL A 103 -8.92 0.21 -3.86
N LEU A 104 -8.05 1.18 -4.10
CA LEU A 104 -8.31 2.60 -3.93
C LEU A 104 -8.01 3.33 -5.24
N SER A 105 -8.65 4.48 -5.45
CA SER A 105 -8.17 5.43 -6.46
C SER A 105 -7.11 6.33 -5.84
N TRP A 106 -6.11 6.75 -6.62
CA TRP A 106 -5.15 7.75 -6.15
C TRP A 106 -5.85 9.05 -5.71
N ALA A 107 -6.88 9.47 -6.46
CA ALA A 107 -7.69 10.65 -6.13
C ALA A 107 -8.40 10.56 -4.76
N GLU A 108 -8.67 9.36 -4.25
CA GLU A 108 -9.29 9.18 -2.93
C GLU A 108 -8.39 9.70 -1.80
N ILE A 109 -7.08 9.49 -1.92
CA ILE A 109 -6.07 9.81 -0.91
C ILE A 109 -5.25 11.06 -1.25
N ASP A 110 -5.45 11.63 -2.43
CA ASP A 110 -4.73 12.81 -2.91
C ASP A 110 -5.21 14.08 -2.20
N ALA A 111 -4.26 14.94 -1.82
CA ALA A 111 -4.54 16.16 -1.06
C ALA A 111 -5.39 17.20 -1.82
N ASP A 112 -5.35 17.23 -3.15
CA ASP A 112 -6.19 18.12 -3.97
C ASP A 112 -7.61 17.55 -4.22
N PHE A 113 -7.87 16.32 -3.78
CA PHE A 113 -9.12 15.60 -4.07
C PHE A 113 -9.77 15.09 -2.77
N GLY A 114 -9.94 13.76 -2.62
CA GLY A 114 -10.65 13.18 -1.48
C GLY A 114 -9.89 13.37 -0.16
N ASN A 115 -8.57 13.45 -0.21
CA ASN A 115 -7.67 13.60 0.94
C ASN A 115 -8.03 12.65 2.10
N ALA A 116 -8.47 11.43 1.78
CA ALA A 116 -8.83 10.44 2.79
C ALA A 116 -7.59 10.07 3.61
N PRO A 117 -7.67 10.04 4.95
CA PRO A 117 -6.53 9.77 5.83
C PRO A 117 -6.26 8.26 5.91
N VAL A 118 -6.01 7.63 4.78
CA VAL A 118 -5.72 6.20 4.69
C VAL A 118 -4.34 5.95 5.26
N LEU A 119 -4.26 5.09 6.27
CA LEU A 119 -3.02 4.74 6.94
C LEU A 119 -2.47 3.43 6.42
N LEU A 120 -1.15 3.33 6.43
CA LEU A 120 -0.45 2.05 6.45
C LEU A 120 0.06 1.83 7.88
N ALA A 121 -0.78 1.23 8.72
CA ALA A 121 -0.56 1.11 10.15
C ALA A 121 0.64 0.23 10.48
N THR A 122 1.46 0.70 11.41
CA THR A 122 2.61 0.02 12.03
C THR A 122 2.29 -0.46 13.44
N ARG A 123 1.21 0.05 14.05
CA ARG A 123 0.70 -0.37 15.36
C ARG A 123 -0.82 -0.50 15.37
N MET A 124 -1.31 -1.45 16.17
CA MET A 124 -2.72 -1.64 16.49
C MET A 124 -2.86 -1.83 18.00
N ASP A 125 -3.71 -1.03 18.65
CA ASP A 125 -3.95 -1.08 20.11
C ASP A 125 -2.65 -1.08 20.94
N ASP A 126 -1.73 -0.20 20.57
CA ASP A 126 -0.41 -0.05 21.16
C ASP A 126 0.54 -1.25 20.99
N GLU A 127 0.19 -2.27 20.20
CA GLU A 127 1.09 -3.35 19.80
C GLU A 127 1.79 -3.05 18.48
N ASP A 128 3.07 -3.39 18.39
CA ASP A 128 3.90 -3.25 17.19
C ASP A 128 3.65 -4.38 16.19
N LEU A 129 3.49 -4.02 14.91
CA LEU A 129 3.14 -4.96 13.84
C LEU A 129 4.35 -5.55 13.10
N ASP A 130 5.59 -5.40 13.58
CA ASP A 130 6.79 -5.85 12.85
C ASP A 130 6.75 -7.33 12.47
N ALA A 131 6.19 -8.18 13.34
CA ALA A 131 6.03 -9.60 13.07
C ALA A 131 4.77 -9.91 12.25
N ALA A 132 3.68 -9.16 12.45
CA ALA A 132 2.38 -9.39 11.80
C ALA A 132 2.31 -8.80 10.38
N GLY A 133 3.13 -7.79 10.09
CA GLY A 133 3.06 -6.98 8.87
C GLY A 133 2.13 -5.77 9.02
N ALA A 134 2.40 -4.74 8.21
CA ALA A 134 1.63 -3.51 8.21
C ALA A 134 0.15 -3.78 7.87
N GLN A 135 -0.74 -2.90 8.32
CA GLN A 135 -2.17 -3.01 8.06
C GLN A 135 -2.70 -1.78 7.32
N LEU A 136 -3.39 -2.00 6.19
CA LEU A 136 -4.13 -0.93 5.53
C LEU A 136 -5.36 -0.58 6.36
N VAL A 137 -5.52 0.71 6.67
CA VAL A 137 -6.62 1.26 7.46
C VAL A 137 -7.26 2.38 6.65
N VAL A 138 -8.57 2.30 6.45
CA VAL A 138 -9.36 3.28 5.67
C VAL A 138 -10.41 3.91 6.60
N PRO A 139 -10.07 4.95 7.39
CA PRO A 139 -10.97 5.50 8.41
C PRO A 139 -12.24 6.13 7.84
N SER A 140 -12.23 6.51 6.56
CA SER A 140 -13.41 7.02 5.86
C SER A 140 -14.47 5.96 5.58
N ASP A 141 -14.12 4.68 5.65
CA ASP A 141 -15.06 3.60 5.43
C ASP A 141 -15.87 3.30 6.70
N ARG A 142 -17.19 3.19 6.53
CA ARG A 142 -18.09 2.73 7.61
C ARG A 142 -17.99 1.23 7.87
N CYS A 143 -17.36 0.48 6.97
CA CYS A 143 -17.20 -0.97 7.04
C CYS A 143 -15.73 -1.31 6.83
N GLY A 144 -15.21 -2.27 7.60
CA GLY A 144 -13.81 -2.71 7.52
C GLY A 144 -13.43 -3.51 6.26
N ALA A 145 -14.30 -3.62 5.25
CA ALA A 145 -14.07 -4.50 4.10
C ALA A 145 -12.78 -4.18 3.32
N ARG A 146 -12.32 -2.93 3.33
CA ARG A 146 -11.06 -2.51 2.68
C ARG A 146 -9.85 -2.48 3.63
N TYR A 147 -9.98 -3.01 4.84
CA TYR A 147 -8.86 -3.14 5.77
C TYR A 147 -8.11 -4.41 5.42
N VAL A 148 -6.81 -4.28 5.16
CA VAL A 148 -5.97 -5.39 4.69
C VAL A 148 -4.86 -5.60 5.71
N SER A 149 -4.91 -6.73 6.41
CA SER A 149 -3.89 -7.12 7.37
C SER A 149 -2.69 -7.78 6.67
N ALA A 150 -1.53 -7.75 7.35
CA ALA A 150 -0.30 -8.37 6.85
C ALA A 150 -0.02 -8.01 5.39
N VAL A 151 0.01 -6.70 5.09
CA VAL A 151 0.23 -6.19 3.73
C VAL A 151 1.53 -6.79 3.19
N THR A 152 1.42 -7.46 2.05
CA THR A 152 2.55 -8.08 1.33
C THR A 152 2.93 -7.28 0.10
N GLY A 153 2.02 -6.42 -0.39
CA GLY A 153 2.33 -5.63 -1.56
C GLY A 153 1.30 -4.59 -1.97
N ILE A 154 1.81 -3.57 -2.66
CA ILE A 154 1.05 -2.42 -3.14
C ILE A 154 1.44 -2.17 -4.60
N TRP A 155 0.48 -2.37 -5.50
CA TRP A 155 0.60 -2.02 -6.91
C TRP A 155 0.01 -0.64 -7.16
N ILE A 156 0.72 0.18 -7.92
CA ILE A 156 0.34 1.53 -8.31
C ILE A 156 0.33 1.61 -9.83
N GLY A 157 -0.76 2.09 -10.42
CA GLY A 157 -0.75 2.33 -11.86
C GLY A 157 -2.09 2.72 -12.46
N THR A 158 -2.10 2.93 -13.77
CA THR A 158 -3.31 3.29 -14.50
C THR A 158 -4.02 2.06 -15.05
N HIS A 159 -5.35 2.14 -15.16
CA HIS A 159 -6.07 1.19 -16.00
C HIS A 159 -5.70 1.45 -17.47
N ARG A 160 -4.90 0.59 -18.06
CA ARG A 160 -4.58 0.65 -19.49
C ARG A 160 -5.76 0.16 -20.30
N LEU A 161 -6.29 1.00 -21.18
CA LEU A 161 -7.24 0.55 -22.18
C LEU A 161 -6.54 -0.46 -23.10
N PRO A 162 -7.21 -1.57 -23.46
CA PRO A 162 -6.65 -2.54 -24.39
C PRO A 162 -6.21 -1.84 -25.68
N GLY A 163 -4.97 -2.07 -26.11
CA GLY A 163 -4.40 -1.51 -27.35
C GLY A 163 -3.54 -0.25 -27.20
N SER A 164 -3.32 0.26 -25.98
CA SER A 164 -2.39 1.39 -25.77
C SER A 164 -0.93 0.87 -25.72
N PRO A 165 0.02 1.45 -26.48
CA PRO A 165 1.43 1.05 -26.41
C PRO A 165 2.04 1.38 -25.04
N SER A 166 3.11 0.63 -24.69
CA SER A 166 3.83 0.73 -23.42
C SER A 166 4.81 1.88 -23.37
#